data_AF-A0A4R1XWR6-F1
#
_entry.id   AF-A0A4R1XWR6-F1
#
_cell.length_a   1.000
_cell.length_b   1.000
_cell.length_c   1.000
_cell.angle_alpha   90.00
_cell.angle_beta   90.00
_cell.angle_gamma   90.00
#
_symmetry.space_group_name_H-M   'P 1'
#
loop_
_entity.id
_entity.type
_entity.pdbx_description
1 polymer ?
#
loop_
_entity_poly.entity_id
_entity_poly.type
_entity_poly.pdbx_seq_one_letter_code
_entity_poly.pdbx_strand_id
1 'polypeptide(L)'
;MLLNRLLQLPNPAGNLDVLKQFSAHLMRYDISFADAPRLVQIATDQQLYYGNDREFFAMHYALYALGGLQYAEACPMILAQLNQINVHEDEWIDSYVCVFELMGEKAIPYLIQACSTVSLDNVFILTESLGKLVTQHPAYREKVLLAFDYLLARIELSPAPSHGLFSGEISLLMGWLDMKAIERIDVIRKLNRRHKFDQRYVGIIKDIEQELGIALRKPKKVKSFYSVKQ
;
A
#
# COMPACT_ATOMS: atom_id res chain seq x y z
N MET A 1 27.19 8.18 -11.78
CA MET A 1 27.74 7.02 -11.03
C MET A 1 26.67 6.22 -10.30
N LEU A 2 25.78 6.84 -9.50
CA LEU A 2 24.76 6.09 -8.74
C LEU A 2 23.84 5.21 -9.60
N LEU A 3 23.24 5.77 -10.67
CA LEU A 3 22.39 4.99 -11.58
C LEU A 3 23.13 3.77 -12.16
N ASN A 4 24.38 3.94 -12.60
CA ASN A 4 25.18 2.83 -13.12
C ASN A 4 25.38 1.73 -12.08
N ARG A 5 25.50 2.05 -10.77
CA ARG A 5 25.57 1.03 -9.72
C ARG A 5 24.25 0.26 -9.61
N LEU A 6 23.12 0.98 -9.60
CA LEU A 6 21.79 0.37 -9.50
C LEU A 6 21.48 -0.54 -10.70
N LEU A 7 21.90 -0.15 -11.91
CA LEU A 7 21.74 -0.96 -13.13
C LEU A 7 22.53 -2.29 -13.13
N GLN A 8 23.51 -2.44 -12.22
CA GLN A 8 24.31 -3.67 -12.07
C GLN A 8 23.80 -4.56 -10.93
N LEU A 9 22.77 -4.14 -10.19
CA LEU A 9 22.19 -4.94 -9.13
C LEU A 9 21.40 -6.12 -9.71
N PRO A 10 21.27 -7.23 -8.94
CA PRO A 10 20.57 -8.41 -9.43
C PRO A 10 19.10 -8.11 -9.73
N ASN A 11 18.53 -8.81 -10.71
CA ASN A 11 17.11 -8.74 -11.03
C ASN A 11 16.28 -9.22 -9.81
N PRO A 12 15.41 -8.38 -9.22
CA PRO A 12 14.58 -8.74 -8.07
C PRO A 12 13.27 -9.47 -8.44
N ALA A 13 12.98 -9.69 -9.73
CA ALA A 13 11.74 -10.31 -10.17
C ALA A 13 11.49 -11.68 -9.52
N GLY A 14 10.28 -11.89 -9.01
CA GLY A 14 9.88 -13.09 -8.28
C GLY A 14 10.45 -13.20 -6.86
N ASN A 15 11.26 -12.24 -6.40
CA ASN A 15 11.81 -12.24 -5.04
C ASN A 15 12.02 -10.83 -4.48
N LEU A 16 10.94 -10.25 -3.96
CA LEU A 16 10.95 -8.91 -3.33
C LEU A 16 11.87 -8.81 -2.10
N ASP A 17 12.27 -9.93 -1.49
CA ASP A 17 13.18 -9.90 -0.34
C ASP A 17 14.57 -9.39 -0.72
N VAL A 18 14.96 -9.48 -2.00
CA VAL A 18 16.20 -8.87 -2.51
C VAL A 18 16.20 -7.36 -2.29
N LEU A 19 15.09 -6.68 -2.59
CA LEU A 19 14.95 -5.23 -2.41
C LEU A 19 14.94 -4.85 -0.92
N LYS A 20 14.28 -5.64 -0.08
CA LYS A 20 14.27 -5.44 1.38
C LYS A 20 15.68 -5.59 1.96
N GLN A 21 16.40 -6.67 1.61
CA GLN A 21 17.77 -6.88 2.06
C GLN A 21 18.71 -5.78 1.58
N PHE A 22 18.54 -5.32 0.33
CA PHE A 22 19.26 -4.17 -0.19
C PHE A 22 19.02 -2.92 0.66
N SER A 23 17.76 -2.58 0.95
CA SER A 23 17.40 -1.40 1.76
C SER A 23 17.96 -1.44 3.18
N ALA A 24 18.13 -2.63 3.75
CA ALA A 24 18.72 -2.82 5.07
C ALA A 24 20.26 -2.68 5.11
N HIS A 25 20.92 -2.68 3.94
CA HIS A 25 22.38 -2.76 3.83
C HIS A 25 22.99 -1.74 2.84
N LEU A 26 22.40 -0.55 2.73
CA LEU A 26 22.81 0.50 1.78
C LEU A 26 24.29 0.89 1.84
N MET A 27 24.88 0.89 3.04
CA MET A 27 26.31 1.19 3.22
C MET A 27 27.24 0.22 2.48
N ARG A 28 26.81 -1.04 2.23
CA ARG A 28 27.59 -2.00 1.42
C ARG A 28 27.67 -1.62 -0.05
N TYR A 29 26.82 -0.69 -0.49
CA TYR A 29 26.73 -0.20 -1.86
C TYR A 29 27.23 1.25 -1.98
N ASP A 30 27.83 1.79 -0.91
CA ASP A 30 28.24 3.19 -0.78
C ASP A 30 27.08 4.16 -1.10
N ILE A 31 25.90 3.85 -0.54
CA ILE A 31 24.69 4.69 -0.62
C ILE A 31 24.44 5.29 0.75
N SER A 32 24.28 6.60 0.80
CA SER A 32 24.04 7.37 2.03
C SER A 32 22.98 8.45 1.81
N PHE A 33 22.66 9.20 2.87
CA PHE A 33 21.71 10.32 2.79
C PHE A 33 22.14 11.41 1.79
N ALA A 34 23.44 11.56 1.51
CA ALA A 34 23.93 12.49 0.50
C ALA A 34 23.48 12.14 -0.92
N ASP A 35 23.14 10.87 -1.17
CA ASP A 35 22.63 10.39 -2.45
C ASP A 35 21.12 10.64 -2.62
N ALA A 36 20.39 11.01 -1.56
CA ALA A 36 18.93 11.11 -1.56
C ALA A 36 18.37 11.97 -2.71
N PRO A 37 18.90 13.17 -3.03
CA PRO A 37 18.40 13.95 -4.16
C PRO A 37 18.51 13.21 -5.50
N ARG A 38 19.60 12.45 -5.71
CA ARG A 38 19.79 11.69 -6.94
C ARG A 38 18.93 10.42 -6.95
N LEU A 39 18.72 9.78 -5.82
CA LEU A 39 17.80 8.64 -5.68
C LEU A 39 16.36 9.05 -6.01
N VAL A 40 15.91 10.22 -5.53
CA VAL A 40 14.59 10.75 -5.89
C VAL A 40 14.46 10.93 -7.40
N GLN A 41 15.46 11.55 -8.05
CA GLN A 41 15.45 11.70 -9.51
C GLN A 41 15.32 10.37 -10.24
N ILE A 42 16.06 9.33 -9.82
CA ILE A 42 16.01 7.99 -10.43
C ILE A 42 14.65 7.32 -10.16
N ALA A 43 14.16 7.40 -8.92
CA ALA A 43 12.91 6.79 -8.49
C ALA A 43 11.67 7.39 -9.18
N THR A 44 11.75 8.63 -9.65
CA THR A 44 10.66 9.33 -10.33
C THR A 44 10.94 9.58 -11.82
N ASP A 45 11.90 8.86 -12.40
CA ASP A 45 12.20 8.96 -13.83
C ASP A 45 11.25 8.06 -14.64
N GLN A 46 10.36 8.67 -15.42
CA GLN A 46 9.43 7.95 -16.29
C GLN A 46 10.15 7.11 -17.35
N GLN A 47 11.31 7.55 -17.84
CA GLN A 47 12.05 6.79 -18.85
C GLN A 47 12.58 5.49 -18.25
N LEU A 48 12.94 5.49 -16.97
CA LEU A 48 13.33 4.26 -16.27
C LEU A 48 12.13 3.36 -15.99
N TYR A 49 10.98 3.93 -15.61
CA TYR A 49 9.75 3.16 -15.39
C TYR A 49 9.28 2.41 -16.66
N TYR A 50 9.33 3.06 -17.82
CA TYR A 50 8.98 2.44 -19.10
C TYR A 50 10.19 1.85 -19.85
N GLY A 51 11.33 1.74 -19.16
CA GLY A 51 12.59 1.25 -19.73
C GLY A 51 12.63 -0.27 -19.85
N ASN A 52 13.82 -0.79 -20.15
CA ASN A 52 14.05 -2.23 -20.07
C ASN A 52 14.07 -2.71 -18.60
N ASP A 53 14.04 -4.03 -18.40
CA ASP A 53 14.09 -4.66 -17.07
C ASP A 53 15.13 -4.03 -16.11
N ARG A 54 16.36 -3.79 -16.58
CA ARG A 54 17.41 -3.23 -15.71
C ARG A 54 17.10 -1.80 -15.28
N GLU A 55 16.57 -0.99 -16.19
CA GLU A 55 16.18 0.39 -15.93
C GLU A 55 15.00 0.46 -14.97
N PHE A 56 13.98 -0.37 -15.22
CA PHE A 56 12.82 -0.53 -14.35
C PHE A 56 13.23 -0.96 -12.93
N PHE A 57 14.09 -1.97 -12.80
CA PHE A 57 14.56 -2.41 -11.49
C PHE A 57 15.50 -1.40 -10.82
N ALA A 58 16.31 -0.66 -11.58
CA ALA A 58 17.13 0.41 -11.00
C ALA A 58 16.26 1.50 -10.35
N MET A 59 15.10 1.81 -10.93
CA MET A 59 14.10 2.69 -10.33
C MET A 59 13.55 2.10 -9.01
N HIS A 60 13.18 0.82 -8.98
CA HIS A 60 12.74 0.16 -7.74
C HIS A 60 13.84 0.08 -6.67
N TYR A 61 15.09 -0.19 -7.03
CA TYR A 61 16.21 -0.10 -6.10
C TYR A 61 16.37 1.32 -5.54
N ALA A 62 16.18 2.36 -6.35
CA ALA A 62 16.21 3.72 -5.87
C ALA A 62 15.08 4.01 -4.88
N LEU A 63 13.85 3.54 -5.15
CA LEU A 63 12.73 3.62 -4.20
C LEU A 63 13.05 2.95 -2.86
N TYR A 64 13.56 1.71 -2.90
CA TYR A 64 13.92 0.98 -1.67
C TYR A 64 15.11 1.61 -0.94
N ALA A 65 16.06 2.24 -1.65
CA ALA A 65 17.10 3.04 -1.01
C ALA A 65 16.52 4.24 -0.26
N LEU A 66 15.56 4.96 -0.85
CA LEU A 66 14.87 6.06 -0.17
C LEU A 66 14.13 5.58 1.08
N GLY A 67 13.48 4.42 0.99
CA GLY A 67 12.87 3.73 2.13
C GLY A 67 13.87 3.39 3.23
N GLY A 68 14.98 2.72 2.88
CA GLY A 68 16.04 2.35 3.83
C GLY A 68 16.76 3.55 4.47
N LEU A 69 16.84 4.69 3.76
CA LEU A 69 17.33 5.96 4.31
C LEU A 69 16.28 6.70 5.15
N GLN A 70 15.05 6.20 5.20
CA GLN A 70 13.90 6.85 5.84
C GLN A 70 13.66 8.29 5.35
N TYR A 71 13.88 8.53 4.05
CA TYR A 71 13.79 9.87 3.46
C TYR A 71 12.36 10.21 3.03
N ALA A 72 11.52 10.51 4.02
CA ALA A 72 10.08 10.76 3.83
C ALA A 72 9.78 12.02 2.99
N GLU A 73 10.70 12.97 2.90
CA GLU A 73 10.59 14.17 2.07
C GLU A 73 10.47 13.84 0.56
N ALA A 74 10.80 12.61 0.15
CA ALA A 74 10.57 12.11 -1.21
C ALA A 74 9.10 11.76 -1.51
N CYS A 75 8.26 11.51 -0.49
CA CYS A 75 6.89 11.05 -0.65
C CYS A 75 6.08 11.89 -1.68
N PRO A 76 6.10 13.24 -1.65
CA PRO A 76 5.36 14.04 -2.62
C PRO A 76 5.72 13.75 -4.08
N MET A 77 7.01 13.56 -4.37
CA MET A 77 7.47 13.29 -5.74
C MET A 77 7.11 11.87 -6.19
N ILE A 78 7.25 10.88 -5.30
CA ILE A 78 6.85 9.49 -5.57
C ILE A 78 5.33 9.41 -5.83
N LEU A 79 4.52 10.09 -5.02
CA LEU A 79 3.06 10.14 -5.18
C LEU A 79 2.64 10.88 -6.45
N ALA A 80 3.34 11.96 -6.80
CA ALA A 80 3.12 12.66 -8.07
C ALA A 80 3.42 11.77 -9.28
N GLN A 81 4.48 10.96 -9.21
CA GLN A 81 4.82 9.98 -10.24
C GLN A 81 3.76 8.87 -10.35
N LEU A 82 3.27 8.34 -9.21
CA LEU A 82 2.20 7.35 -9.19
C LEU A 82 0.95 7.83 -9.93
N ASN A 83 0.60 9.11 -9.82
CA ASN A 83 -0.52 9.71 -10.55
C ASN A 83 -0.30 9.83 -12.07
N GLN A 84 0.93 9.65 -12.56
CA GLN A 84 1.29 9.80 -13.97
C GLN A 84 1.52 8.46 -14.66
N ILE A 85 1.66 7.37 -13.91
CA ILE A 85 1.90 6.03 -14.43
C ILE A 85 0.65 5.16 -14.26
N ASN A 86 0.43 4.24 -15.20
CA ASN A 86 -0.68 3.30 -15.12
C ASN A 86 -0.28 2.10 -14.23
N VAL A 87 -0.50 2.24 -12.93
CA VAL A 87 -0.10 1.25 -11.92
C VAL A 87 -1.02 0.02 -11.88
N HIS A 88 -2.12 0.01 -12.62
CA HIS A 88 -3.11 -1.08 -12.59
C HIS A 88 -2.62 -2.39 -13.17
N GLU A 89 -1.66 -2.30 -14.09
CA GLU A 89 -1.00 -3.45 -14.71
C GLU A 89 0.38 -3.69 -14.08
N ASP A 90 0.75 -2.91 -13.06
CA ASP A 90 2.05 -3.01 -12.40
C ASP A 90 1.98 -4.02 -11.24
N GLU A 91 2.56 -5.20 -11.48
CA GLU A 91 2.74 -6.24 -10.47
C GLU A 91 3.60 -5.78 -9.27
N TRP A 92 4.25 -4.62 -9.36
CA TRP A 92 5.12 -4.05 -8.33
C TRP A 92 4.42 -3.03 -7.42
N ILE A 93 3.09 -2.94 -7.44
CA ILE A 93 2.33 -2.02 -6.58
C ILE A 93 2.70 -2.16 -5.09
N ASP A 94 2.94 -3.39 -4.62
CA ASP A 94 3.35 -3.69 -3.24
C ASP A 94 4.69 -3.08 -2.86
N SER A 95 5.55 -2.77 -3.85
CA SER A 95 6.82 -2.09 -3.60
C SER A 95 6.63 -0.68 -3.07
N TYR A 96 5.64 0.07 -3.59
CA TYR A 96 5.37 1.42 -3.09
C TYR A 96 4.89 1.39 -1.64
N VAL A 97 4.01 0.43 -1.31
CA VAL A 97 3.53 0.21 0.05
C VAL A 97 4.70 -0.10 0.99
N CYS A 98 5.57 -1.04 0.61
CA CYS A 98 6.74 -1.40 1.41
C CYS A 98 7.70 -0.22 1.57
N VAL A 99 7.89 0.60 0.54
CA VAL A 99 8.79 1.77 0.58
C VAL A 99 8.27 2.82 1.55
N PHE A 100 6.96 3.11 1.52
CA PHE A 100 6.36 4.04 2.48
C PHE A 100 6.39 3.51 3.91
N GLU A 101 6.23 2.21 4.11
CA GLU A 101 6.41 1.57 5.42
C GLU A 101 7.86 1.70 5.90
N LEU A 102 8.85 1.45 5.04
CA LEU A 102 10.27 1.62 5.36
C LEU A 102 10.62 3.07 5.73
N MET A 103 9.96 4.05 5.13
CA MET A 103 10.11 5.47 5.51
C MET A 103 9.58 5.78 6.91
N GLY A 104 8.68 4.95 7.44
CA GLY A 104 8.17 5.01 8.80
C GLY A 104 7.26 6.20 9.10
N GLU A 105 7.14 6.55 10.38
CA GLU A 105 6.24 7.58 10.91
C GLU A 105 6.25 8.91 10.14
N LYS A 106 7.43 9.33 9.66
CA LYS A 106 7.60 10.60 8.94
C LYS A 106 6.89 10.63 7.59
N ALA A 107 6.57 9.48 6.99
CA ALA A 107 5.80 9.41 5.75
C ALA A 107 4.31 9.70 5.97
N ILE A 108 3.76 9.42 7.16
CA ILE A 108 2.32 9.49 7.43
C ILE A 108 1.70 10.84 7.06
N PRO A 109 2.27 12.01 7.45
CA PRO A 109 1.68 13.30 7.09
C PRO A 109 1.59 13.53 5.57
N TYR A 110 2.60 13.10 4.81
CA TYR A 110 2.60 13.23 3.35
C TYR A 110 1.55 12.33 2.71
N LEU A 111 1.39 11.11 3.21
CA LEU A 111 0.39 10.15 2.72
C LEU A 111 -1.04 10.62 3.04
N ILE A 112 -1.28 11.15 4.24
CA ILE A 112 -2.56 11.77 4.61
C ILE A 112 -2.87 12.94 3.67
N GLN A 113 -1.90 13.80 3.39
CA GLN A 113 -2.09 14.91 2.46
C GLN A 113 -2.40 14.39 1.04
N ALA A 114 -1.72 13.34 0.60
CA ALA A 114 -1.94 12.75 -0.72
C ALA A 114 -3.35 12.15 -0.89
N CYS A 115 -4.05 11.81 0.19
CA CYS A 115 -5.46 11.39 0.12
C CYS A 115 -6.36 12.43 -0.57
N SER A 116 -5.97 13.71 -0.65
CA SER A 116 -6.73 14.71 -1.39
C SER A 116 -6.41 14.84 -2.88
N THR A 117 -5.25 14.35 -3.32
CA THR A 117 -4.74 14.57 -4.68
C THR A 117 -4.43 13.30 -5.44
N VAL A 118 -4.37 12.15 -4.77
CA VAL A 118 -4.09 10.87 -5.41
C VAL A 118 -5.21 10.53 -6.40
N SER A 119 -4.84 9.91 -7.53
CA SER A 119 -5.81 9.29 -8.42
C SER A 119 -6.62 8.23 -7.65
N LEU A 120 -7.92 8.13 -7.91
CA LEU A 120 -8.77 7.13 -7.24
C LEU A 120 -8.34 5.70 -7.57
N ASP A 121 -7.69 5.54 -8.71
CA ASP A 121 -7.03 4.36 -9.20
C ASP A 121 -5.87 3.87 -8.30
N ASN A 122 -5.23 4.79 -7.57
CA ASN A 122 -4.08 4.49 -6.71
C ASN A 122 -4.43 4.51 -5.21
N VAL A 123 -5.71 4.51 -4.87
CA VAL A 123 -6.18 4.60 -3.48
C VAL A 123 -5.67 3.42 -2.66
N PHE A 124 -5.57 2.22 -3.24
CA PHE A 124 -5.02 1.03 -2.59
C PHE A 124 -3.64 1.29 -1.96
N ILE A 125 -2.73 1.92 -2.70
CA ILE A 125 -1.38 2.21 -2.21
C ILE A 125 -1.45 3.07 -0.94
N LEU A 126 -2.28 4.11 -0.94
CA LEU A 126 -2.43 4.97 0.24
C LEU A 126 -3.09 4.24 1.41
N THR A 127 -4.19 3.53 1.16
CA THR A 127 -4.96 2.90 2.24
C THR A 127 -4.19 1.76 2.89
N GLU A 128 -3.51 0.94 2.11
CA GLU A 128 -2.64 -0.14 2.59
C GLU A 128 -1.44 0.42 3.36
N SER A 129 -0.74 1.43 2.81
CA SER A 129 0.42 2.03 3.47
C SER A 129 0.06 2.68 4.81
N LEU A 130 -1.02 3.47 4.82
CA LEU A 130 -1.49 4.13 6.03
C LEU A 130 -2.04 3.14 7.06
N GLY A 131 -2.73 2.08 6.63
CA GLY A 131 -3.22 1.02 7.52
C GLY A 131 -2.09 0.32 8.27
N LYS A 132 -1.03 -0.07 7.54
CA LYS A 132 0.19 -0.65 8.13
C LYS A 132 0.93 0.31 9.04
N LEU A 133 1.17 1.54 8.58
CA LEU A 133 1.87 2.57 9.36
C LEU A 133 1.14 2.92 10.66
N VAL A 134 -0.19 3.00 10.66
CA VAL A 134 -0.97 3.29 11.87
C VAL A 134 -0.91 2.15 12.89
N THR A 135 -0.81 0.91 12.43
CA THR A 135 -0.61 -0.24 13.33
C THR A 135 0.71 -0.12 14.09
N GLN A 136 1.74 0.46 13.46
CA GLN A 136 3.06 0.73 14.06
C GLN A 136 3.08 2.07 14.84
N HIS A 137 2.27 3.04 14.43
CA HIS A 137 2.22 4.40 14.98
C HIS A 137 0.77 4.82 15.33
N PRO A 138 0.17 4.26 16.40
CA PRO A 138 -1.25 4.43 16.71
C PRO A 138 -1.68 5.89 16.98
N ALA A 139 -0.74 6.77 17.31
CA ALA A 139 -1.00 8.20 17.54
C ALA A 139 -1.60 8.91 16.31
N TYR A 140 -1.42 8.35 15.10
CA TYR A 140 -1.98 8.90 13.86
C TYR A 140 -3.34 8.34 13.48
N ARG A 141 -3.85 7.33 14.19
CA ARG A 141 -5.03 6.56 13.79
C ARG A 141 -6.24 7.44 13.49
N GLU A 142 -6.55 8.38 14.37
CA GLU A 142 -7.70 9.28 14.18
C GLU A 142 -7.56 10.13 12.91
N LYS A 143 -6.38 10.68 12.66
CA LYS A 143 -6.11 11.50 11.46
C LYS A 143 -6.22 10.67 10.18
N VAL A 144 -5.75 9.43 10.20
CA VAL A 144 -5.85 8.52 9.05
C VAL A 144 -7.30 8.13 8.79
N LEU A 145 -8.09 7.85 9.83
CA LEU A 145 -9.51 7.56 9.66
C LEU A 145 -10.28 8.73 9.03
N LEU A 146 -9.98 9.97 9.44
CA LEU A 146 -10.56 11.16 8.80
C LEU A 146 -10.14 11.30 7.34
N ALA A 147 -8.88 10.99 7.01
CA ALA A 147 -8.41 10.95 5.63
C ALA A 147 -9.15 9.89 4.80
N PHE A 148 -9.45 8.72 5.38
CA PHE A 148 -10.21 7.66 4.71
C PHE A 148 -11.68 8.05 4.50
N ASP A 149 -12.30 8.74 5.47
CA ASP A 149 -13.65 9.28 5.30
C ASP A 149 -13.70 10.31 4.16
N TYR A 150 -12.66 11.15 4.06
CA TYR A 150 -12.52 12.10 2.96
C TYR A 150 -12.33 11.39 1.60
N LEU A 151 -11.50 10.34 1.55
CA LEU A 151 -11.36 9.50 0.35
C LEU A 151 -12.68 8.85 -0.06
N LEU A 152 -13.46 8.33 0.91
CA LEU A 152 -14.76 7.75 0.63
C LEU A 152 -15.68 8.78 -0.03
N ALA A 153 -15.73 10.00 0.49
CA ALA A 153 -16.53 11.08 -0.10
C ALA A 153 -16.08 11.39 -1.54
N ARG A 154 -14.77 11.40 -1.82
CA ARG A 154 -14.25 11.57 -3.19
C ARG A 154 -14.68 10.42 -4.11
N ILE A 155 -14.64 9.19 -3.63
CA ILE A 155 -15.07 8.01 -4.40
C ILE A 155 -16.57 8.08 -4.70
N GLU A 156 -17.41 8.42 -3.72
CA GLU A 156 -18.86 8.53 -3.92
C GLU A 156 -19.25 9.65 -4.92
N LEU A 157 -18.43 10.69 -5.04
CA LEU A 157 -18.62 11.79 -5.99
C LEU A 157 -18.05 11.52 -7.39
N SER A 158 -17.24 10.47 -7.56
CA SER A 158 -16.63 10.16 -8.85
C SER A 158 -17.67 9.61 -9.83
N PRO A 159 -17.82 10.18 -11.03
CA PRO A 159 -18.77 9.72 -12.03
C PRO A 159 -18.34 8.42 -12.73
N ALA A 160 -17.04 8.11 -12.69
CA ALA A 160 -16.47 6.92 -13.32
C ALA A 160 -16.03 5.90 -12.23
N PRO A 161 -16.29 4.60 -12.46
CA PRO A 161 -15.69 3.55 -11.63
C PRO A 161 -14.17 3.59 -11.78
N SER A 162 -13.44 3.34 -10.69
CA SER A 162 -11.98 3.18 -10.76
C SER A 162 -11.64 1.97 -11.62
N HIS A 163 -10.58 2.07 -12.43
CA HIS A 163 -10.11 0.98 -13.27
C HIS A 163 -9.03 0.13 -12.58
N GLY A 164 -8.78 0.39 -11.30
CA GLY A 164 -7.74 -0.30 -10.56
C GLY A 164 -8.01 -1.73 -10.15
N LEU A 165 -6.92 -2.36 -9.69
CA LEU A 165 -6.87 -3.73 -9.20
C LEU A 165 -8.00 -4.00 -8.19
N PHE A 166 -8.25 -3.01 -7.32
CA PHE A 166 -9.37 -2.97 -6.40
C PHE A 166 -10.22 -1.73 -6.65
N SER A 167 -11.52 -1.81 -6.37
CA SER A 167 -12.32 -0.60 -6.28
C SER A 167 -11.83 0.28 -5.12
N GLY A 168 -12.07 1.59 -5.21
CA GLY A 168 -11.76 2.51 -4.12
C GLY A 168 -12.42 2.10 -2.80
N GLU A 169 -13.67 1.60 -2.84
CA GLU A 169 -14.37 1.13 -1.64
C GLU A 169 -13.72 -0.13 -1.03
N ILE A 170 -13.24 -1.07 -1.86
CA ILE A 170 -12.51 -2.25 -1.37
C ILE A 170 -11.19 -1.83 -0.71
N SER A 171 -10.46 -0.92 -1.35
CA SER A 171 -9.19 -0.38 -0.84
C SER A 171 -9.36 0.25 0.55
N LEU A 172 -10.41 1.06 0.72
CA LEU A 172 -10.76 1.65 2.02
C LEU A 172 -11.10 0.60 3.07
N LEU A 173 -11.88 -0.41 2.69
CA LEU A 173 -12.27 -1.48 3.61
C LEU A 173 -11.05 -2.26 4.10
N MET A 174 -10.10 -2.59 3.24
CA MET A 174 -8.85 -3.25 3.64
C MET A 174 -8.09 -2.42 4.68
N GLY A 175 -7.87 -1.13 4.42
CA GLY A 175 -7.19 -0.28 5.39
C GLY A 175 -7.97 -0.09 6.70
N TRP A 176 -9.30 -0.06 6.68
CA TRP A 176 -10.12 -0.07 7.91
C TRP A 176 -9.99 -1.38 8.70
N LEU A 177 -9.89 -2.52 8.02
CA LEU A 177 -9.66 -3.82 8.65
C LEU A 177 -8.30 -3.87 9.32
N ASP A 178 -7.24 -3.43 8.63
CA ASP A 178 -5.88 -3.35 9.18
C ASP A 178 -5.83 -2.54 10.47
N MET A 179 -6.50 -1.39 10.49
CA MET A 179 -6.58 -0.50 11.66
C MET A 179 -7.59 -0.93 12.72
N LYS A 180 -8.34 -2.02 12.50
CA LYS A 180 -9.49 -2.44 13.32
C LYS A 180 -10.45 -1.29 13.60
N ALA A 181 -10.93 -0.64 12.55
CA ALA A 181 -11.78 0.54 12.60
C ALA A 181 -13.25 0.23 12.98
N ILE A 182 -13.46 -0.27 14.21
CA ILE A 182 -14.80 -0.66 14.71
C ILE A 182 -15.81 0.49 14.64
N GLU A 183 -15.37 1.74 14.79
CA GLU A 183 -16.19 2.94 14.72
C GLU A 183 -16.72 3.25 13.32
N ARG A 184 -16.22 2.56 12.29
CA ARG A 184 -16.69 2.68 10.91
C ARG A 184 -17.64 1.55 10.50
N ILE A 185 -18.04 0.67 11.44
CA ILE A 185 -18.90 -0.47 11.11
C ILE A 185 -20.21 -0.09 10.40
N ASP A 186 -20.87 1.00 10.81
CA ASP A 186 -22.13 1.40 10.18
C ASP A 186 -21.93 1.93 8.75
N VAL A 187 -20.79 2.57 8.48
CA VAL A 187 -20.37 2.96 7.13
C VAL A 187 -20.12 1.72 6.29
N ILE A 188 -19.38 0.74 6.81
CA ILE A 188 -19.09 -0.54 6.15
C ILE A 188 -20.40 -1.29 5.82
N ARG A 189 -21.34 -1.41 6.77
CA ARG A 189 -22.66 -2.01 6.55
C ARG A 189 -23.46 -1.28 5.47
N LYS A 190 -23.38 0.05 5.40
CA LYS A 190 -24.03 0.86 4.37
C LYS A 190 -23.44 0.59 2.99
N LEU A 191 -22.12 0.52 2.87
CA LEU A 191 -21.43 0.18 1.62
C LEU A 191 -21.77 -1.24 1.15
N ASN A 192 -21.75 -2.23 2.06
CA ASN A 192 -22.11 -3.60 1.74
C ASN A 192 -23.56 -3.73 1.22
N ARG A 193 -24.53 -3.03 1.84
CA ARG A 193 -25.93 -3.02 1.38
C ARG A 193 -26.12 -2.45 -0.03
N ARG A 194 -25.21 -1.60 -0.48
CA ARG A 194 -25.20 -1.04 -1.84
C ARG A 194 -24.43 -1.92 -2.84
N HIS A 195 -24.01 -3.12 -2.43
CA HIS A 195 -23.19 -4.04 -3.23
C HIS A 195 -21.91 -3.38 -3.76
N LYS A 196 -21.32 -2.49 -2.96
CA LYS A 196 -20.07 -1.77 -3.31
C LYS A 196 -18.80 -2.57 -3.06
N PHE A 197 -18.92 -3.74 -2.45
CA PHE A 197 -17.81 -4.65 -2.22
C PHE A 197 -17.96 -5.89 -3.07
N ASP A 198 -16.88 -6.27 -3.74
CA ASP A 198 -16.74 -7.61 -4.27
C ASP A 198 -16.34 -8.55 -3.13
N GLN A 199 -17.30 -9.38 -2.72
CA GLN A 199 -17.17 -10.31 -1.58
C GLN A 199 -16.06 -11.35 -1.79
N ARG A 200 -15.54 -11.51 -3.02
CA ARG A 200 -14.39 -12.39 -3.29
C ARG A 200 -13.10 -11.90 -2.63
N TYR A 201 -12.97 -10.59 -2.39
CA TYR A 201 -11.77 -10.00 -1.81
C TYR A 201 -11.87 -9.80 -0.30
N VAL A 202 -13.03 -9.36 0.19
CA VAL A 202 -13.20 -8.91 1.58
C VAL A 202 -14.15 -9.78 2.41
N GLY A 203 -14.69 -10.84 1.81
CA GLY A 203 -15.68 -11.71 2.44
C GLY A 203 -17.07 -11.06 2.57
N ILE A 204 -17.96 -11.74 3.29
CA ILE A 204 -19.30 -11.20 3.60
C ILE A 204 -19.26 -10.32 4.85
N ILE A 205 -20.28 -9.47 5.03
CA ILE A 205 -20.36 -8.56 6.19
C ILE A 205 -20.14 -9.24 7.55
N LYS A 206 -20.58 -10.48 7.68
CA LYS A 206 -20.40 -11.25 8.91
C LYS A 206 -18.93 -11.59 9.18
N ASP A 207 -18.16 -11.88 8.14
CA ASP A 207 -16.72 -12.15 8.27
C ASP A 207 -15.97 -10.87 8.63
N ILE A 208 -16.34 -9.76 8.00
CA ILE A 208 -15.84 -8.41 8.31
C ILE A 208 -16.12 -8.03 9.77
N GLU A 209 -17.36 -8.22 10.25
CA GLU A 209 -17.73 -7.97 11.65
C GLU A 209 -16.97 -8.86 12.63
N GLN A 210 -16.64 -10.09 12.23
CA GLN A 210 -15.82 -11.00 13.04
C GLN A 210 -14.37 -10.53 13.09
N GLU A 211 -13.81 -10.08 11.97
CA GLU A 211 -12.44 -9.57 11.87
C GLU A 211 -12.25 -8.28 12.68
N LEU A 212 -13.26 -7.41 12.67
CA LEU A 212 -13.34 -6.23 13.54
C LEU A 212 -13.60 -6.57 15.02
N GLY A 213 -13.82 -7.83 15.37
CA GLY A 213 -14.05 -8.26 16.76
C GLY A 213 -15.44 -7.90 17.33
N ILE A 214 -16.40 -7.57 16.47
CA ILE A 214 -17.78 -7.19 16.85
C ILE A 214 -18.65 -8.45 17.04
N ALA A 215 -18.50 -9.44 16.16
CA ALA A 215 -19.24 -10.70 16.22
C ALA A 215 -18.43 -11.81 16.90
N LEU A 216 -19.06 -12.56 17.81
CA LEU A 216 -18.45 -13.75 18.41
C LEU A 216 -18.15 -14.81 17.35
N ARG A 217 -16.91 -15.32 17.36
CA ARG A 217 -16.48 -16.43 16.50
C ARG A 217 -17.31 -17.67 16.86
N LYS A 218 -18.15 -18.16 15.94
CA LYS A 218 -18.79 -19.47 16.13
C LYS A 218 -17.67 -20.52 16.19
N PRO A 219 -17.67 -21.44 17.18
CA PRO A 219 -16.68 -22.51 17.21
C PRO A 219 -16.74 -23.28 15.89
N LYS A 220 -15.59 -23.46 15.23
CA LYS A 220 -15.50 -24.32 14.05
C LYS A 220 -16.04 -25.69 14.47
N LYS A 221 -17.16 -26.12 13.88
CA LYS A 221 -17.60 -27.52 14.01
C LYS A 221 -16.48 -28.38 13.46
N VAL A 222 -15.71 -29.00 14.36
CA VAL A 222 -14.80 -30.08 13.98
C VAL A 222 -15.68 -31.15 13.35
N LYS A 223 -15.51 -31.41 12.05
CA LYS A 223 -16.09 -32.60 11.44
C LYS A 223 -15.43 -33.80 12.12
N SER A 224 -16.11 -34.35 13.11
CA SER A 224 -15.78 -35.64 13.72
C SER A 224 -15.90 -36.70 12.61
N PHE A 225 -14.78 -37.04 11.98
CA PHE A 225 -14.64 -38.24 11.17
C PHE A 225 -14.45 -39.44 12.11
N TYR A 226 -15.50 -39.81 12.83
CA TYR A 226 -15.60 -41.13 13.45
C TYR A 226 -17.01 -41.67 13.18
N SER A 227 -17.15 -42.34 12.04
CA SER A 227 -18.07 -43.45 11.91
C SER A 227 -17.23 -44.72 11.87
N VAL A 228 -16.93 -45.27 13.05
CA VAL A 228 -16.47 -46.66 13.15
C VAL A 228 -17.70 -47.51 12.82
N LYS A 229 -17.68 -48.19 11.68
CA LYS A 229 -18.64 -49.26 11.40
C LYS A 229 -18.33 -50.42 12.35
N GLN A 230 -19.33 -50.86 13.10
CA GLN A 230 -19.42 -52.23 13.60
C GLN A 230 -20.63 -52.88 12.93
#